data_AF-A0A836U044-F1
#
_entry.id   AF-A0A836U044-F1
#
_cell.length_a   1.000
_cell.length_b   1.000
_cell.length_c   1.000
_cell.angle_alpha   90.00
_cell.angle_beta   90.00
_cell.angle_gamma   90.00
#
_symmetry.space_group_name_H-M   'P 1'
#
loop_
_entity.id
_entity.type
_entity.pdbx_description
1 polymer ?
#
loop_
_entity_poly.entity_id
_entity_poly.type
_entity_poly.pdbx_seq_one_letter_code
_entity_poly.pdbx_strand_id
1 'polypeptide(L)'
;MGRAGVTHGIEEFANRGGVVHRDGTAHIEDGDGVGGGGSGRNTAIVRSNYLTPEGVAFYDRSLDLYNSMAQDLNLNVMFSRRGHLTLAHTDSALRTMHWRADVNKLQGIDSSVIDPQEVKKQAPSLDVSSDTRYPILGALHHPPGGIVRHDAVVWGYARGADHYGIHIIQETEV
;
A
#
# COMPACT_ATOMS: atom_id res chain seq x y z
N MET A 1 20.68 3.96 16.37
CA MET A 1 19.83 3.44 15.28
C MET A 1 19.00 4.59 14.71
N GLY A 2 19.38 5.39 13.72
CA GLY A 2 20.65 5.51 13.01
C GLY A 2 20.45 6.00 11.57
N ARG A 3 19.87 7.20 11.37
CA ARG A 3 19.75 7.99 10.11
C ARG A 3 19.21 7.34 8.81
N ALA A 4 19.36 6.04 8.58
CA ALA A 4 19.06 5.35 7.32
C ALA A 4 17.59 4.95 7.15
N GLY A 5 16.84 4.81 8.26
CA GLY A 5 15.42 4.42 8.21
C GLY A 5 14.50 5.52 7.70
N VAL A 6 14.89 6.80 7.85
CA VAL A 6 14.06 7.95 7.46
C VAL A 6 14.32 8.34 6.01
N THR A 7 15.55 8.22 5.52
CA THR A 7 15.89 8.49 4.11
C THR A 7 15.16 7.58 3.12
N HIS A 8 14.89 6.32 3.48
CA HIS A 8 14.11 5.41 2.62
C HIS A 8 12.61 5.74 2.57
N GLY A 9 12.08 6.50 3.54
CA GLY A 9 10.69 6.99 3.52
C GLY A 9 10.52 8.30 2.75
N ILE A 10 11.62 9.04 2.51
CA ILE A 10 11.57 10.33 1.80
C ILE A 10 11.62 10.14 0.26
N GLU A 11 12.10 9.00 -0.26
CA GLU A 11 11.94 8.71 -1.70
C GLU A 11 10.46 8.51 -2.10
N GLU A 12 9.59 8.20 -1.13
CA GLU A 12 8.13 8.13 -1.31
C GLU A 12 7.43 9.50 -1.17
N PHE A 13 8.20 10.55 -0.85
CA PHE A 13 7.71 11.91 -0.62
C PHE A 13 7.24 12.60 -1.91
N ALA A 14 7.73 12.15 -3.06
CA ALA A 14 7.33 12.72 -4.33
C ALA A 14 7.15 11.66 -5.40
N ASN A 15 5.89 11.27 -5.59
CA ASN A 15 5.49 10.46 -6.73
C ASN A 15 5.64 11.23 -8.07
N ARG A 16 6.00 12.52 -8.04
CA ARG A 16 6.49 13.35 -9.16
C ARG A 16 7.38 14.51 -8.65
N GLY A 17 8.70 14.43 -8.84
CA GLY A 17 9.56 15.63 -8.88
C GLY A 17 10.27 16.08 -7.60
N GLY A 18 10.10 15.40 -6.46
CA GLY A 18 10.76 15.82 -5.22
C GLY A 18 12.18 15.31 -5.13
N VAL A 19 13.12 16.22 -4.91
CA VAL A 19 14.56 15.92 -4.79
C VAL A 19 15.01 16.24 -3.38
N VAL A 20 15.64 15.26 -2.73
CA VAL A 20 16.34 15.46 -1.45
C VAL A 20 17.82 15.65 -1.74
N HIS A 21 18.35 16.79 -1.35
CA HIS A 21 19.73 17.17 -1.54
C HIS A 21 20.58 16.73 -0.33
N ARG A 22 21.88 16.48 -0.59
CA ARG A 22 22.84 16.07 0.46
C ARG A 22 23.04 17.13 1.55
N ASP A 23 22.66 18.37 1.29
CA ASP A 23 22.73 19.49 2.23
C ASP A 23 21.55 19.55 3.21
N GLY A 24 20.58 18.64 3.09
CA GLY A 24 19.39 18.64 3.95
C GLY A 24 18.22 19.47 3.40
N THR A 25 18.22 19.82 2.11
CA THR A 25 17.07 20.48 1.47
C THR A 25 16.22 19.47 0.71
N ALA A 26 14.90 19.59 0.80
CA ALA A 26 13.95 18.83 -0.02
C ALA A 26 13.07 19.79 -0.82
N HIS A 27 13.13 19.71 -2.15
CA HIS A 27 12.27 20.49 -3.05
C HIS A 27 11.02 19.70 -3.40
N ILE A 28 9.87 20.38 -3.46
CA ILE A 28 8.61 19.84 -3.96
C ILE A 28 8.10 20.77 -5.07
N GLU A 29 8.03 20.22 -6.28
CA GLU A 29 7.62 20.94 -7.48
C GLU A 29 6.09 21.07 -7.61
N ASP A 30 5.32 20.23 -6.90
CA ASP A 30 3.86 20.23 -6.98
C ASP A 30 3.25 21.53 -6.41
N GLY A 31 2.53 22.27 -7.25
CA GLY A 31 1.81 23.50 -6.87
C GLY A 31 0.62 23.29 -5.92
N ASP A 32 0.22 22.03 -5.67
CA ASP A 32 -0.81 21.66 -4.70
C ASP A 32 -0.24 21.40 -3.28
N GLY A 33 1.06 21.60 -3.08
CA GLY A 33 1.76 21.42 -1.80
C GLY A 33 2.11 19.97 -1.46
N VAL A 34 2.61 19.76 -0.23
CA VAL A 34 3.04 18.45 0.30
C VAL A 34 1.89 17.45 0.22
N GLY A 35 2.09 16.39 -0.58
CA GLY A 35 1.10 15.35 -0.82
C GLY A 35 0.12 15.65 -1.96
N GLY A 36 0.33 16.73 -2.72
CA GLY A 36 -0.50 17.08 -3.87
C GLY A 36 -0.52 16.02 -4.99
N GLY A 37 0.56 15.28 -5.21
CA GLY A 37 0.69 14.29 -6.27
C GLY A 37 -0.07 12.96 -6.05
N GLY A 38 0.45 11.87 -6.63
CA GLY A 38 -0.16 10.54 -6.52
C GLY A 38 -0.31 10.03 -5.07
N SER A 39 0.54 10.52 -4.16
CA SER A 39 0.49 10.19 -2.74
C SER A 39 -0.74 10.76 -2.02
N GLY A 40 -1.36 11.84 -2.53
CA GLY A 40 -2.63 12.38 -2.01
C GLY A 40 -3.88 11.95 -2.79
N ARG A 41 -3.73 11.19 -3.87
CA ARG A 41 -4.80 10.85 -4.82
C ARG A 41 -5.00 9.34 -5.04
N ASN A 42 -4.34 8.51 -4.25
CA ASN A 42 -4.48 7.06 -4.33
C ASN A 42 -5.74 6.56 -3.58
N THR A 43 -6.09 5.29 -3.80
CA THR A 43 -7.23 4.63 -3.15
C THR A 43 -6.87 3.97 -1.81
N ALA A 44 -5.71 4.32 -1.23
CA ALA A 44 -5.28 3.92 0.11
C ALA A 44 -5.00 2.42 0.35
N ILE A 45 -5.04 1.55 -0.66
CA ILE A 45 -4.86 0.10 -0.49
C ILE A 45 -3.39 -0.26 -0.24
N VAL A 46 -3.15 -1.05 0.81
CA VAL A 46 -1.85 -1.66 1.14
C VAL A 46 -1.99 -3.18 1.12
N ARG A 47 -1.09 -3.89 0.40
CA ARG A 47 -1.11 -5.36 0.25
C ARG A 47 0.24 -5.90 -0.23
N SER A 48 0.54 -7.18 0.01
CA SER A 48 1.79 -7.84 -0.41
C SER A 48 1.61 -9.12 -1.26
N ASN A 49 0.38 -9.45 -1.66
CA ASN A 49 0.05 -10.66 -2.43
C ASN A 49 0.38 -10.60 -3.94
N TYR A 50 1.64 -10.35 -4.29
CA TYR A 50 2.11 -10.22 -5.68
C TYR A 50 2.48 -11.56 -6.33
N LEU A 51 2.75 -11.57 -7.65
CA LEU A 51 3.00 -12.81 -8.39
C LEU A 51 4.47 -13.25 -8.36
N THR A 52 5.42 -12.31 -8.37
CA THR A 52 6.85 -12.63 -8.42
C THR A 52 7.46 -12.63 -7.01
N PRO A 53 8.42 -13.50 -6.70
CA PRO A 53 9.08 -13.53 -5.38
C PRO A 53 9.70 -12.18 -4.99
N GLU A 54 10.31 -11.47 -5.94
CA GLU A 54 10.92 -10.16 -5.71
C GLU A 54 9.88 -9.11 -5.35
N GLY A 55 8.74 -9.12 -6.06
CA GLY A 55 7.62 -8.24 -5.76
C GLY A 55 7.03 -8.55 -4.39
N VAL A 56 6.85 -9.84 -4.07
CA VAL A 56 6.37 -10.26 -2.76
C VAL A 56 7.28 -9.77 -1.65
N ALA A 57 8.59 -10.00 -1.74
CA ALA A 57 9.54 -9.57 -0.71
C ALA A 57 9.54 -8.05 -0.51
N PHE A 58 9.50 -7.27 -1.60
CA PHE A 58 9.46 -5.82 -1.52
C PHE A 58 8.19 -5.30 -0.84
N TYR A 59 7.01 -5.74 -1.31
CA TYR A 59 5.74 -5.25 -0.78
C TYR A 59 5.42 -5.81 0.60
N ASP A 60 5.90 -7.00 0.95
CA ASP A 60 5.74 -7.53 2.30
C ASP A 60 6.55 -6.75 3.32
N ARG A 61 7.79 -6.36 2.96
CA ARG A 61 8.56 -5.45 3.80
C ARG A 61 7.87 -4.10 3.97
N SER A 62 7.29 -3.55 2.92
CA SER A 62 6.49 -2.31 3.00
C SER A 62 5.27 -2.47 3.92
N LEU A 63 4.50 -3.54 3.77
CA LEU A 63 3.36 -3.86 4.63
C LEU A 63 3.79 -4.00 6.10
N ASP A 64 4.94 -4.62 6.37
CA ASP A 64 5.48 -4.76 7.72
C ASP A 64 5.79 -3.39 8.38
N LEU A 65 6.32 -2.42 7.62
CA LEU A 65 6.59 -1.08 8.14
C LEU A 65 5.31 -0.39 8.65
N TYR A 66 4.17 -0.58 7.97
CA TYR A 66 2.89 -0.01 8.42
C TYR A 66 2.43 -0.50 9.79
N ASN A 67 2.96 -1.63 10.28
CA ASN A 67 2.61 -2.20 11.57
C ASN A 67 3.05 -1.34 12.76
N SER A 68 4.13 -0.56 12.59
CA SER A 68 4.71 0.30 13.62
C SER A 68 4.79 1.78 13.22
N MET A 69 4.41 2.09 11.97
CA MET A 69 4.49 3.44 11.40
C MET A 69 3.76 4.51 12.23
N ALA A 70 2.64 4.18 12.87
CA ALA A 70 1.92 5.15 13.69
C ALA A 70 2.75 5.62 14.90
N GLN A 71 3.49 4.70 15.52
CA GLN A 71 4.42 5.00 16.61
C GLN A 71 5.66 5.72 16.08
N ASP A 72 6.25 5.20 14.99
CA ASP A 72 7.48 5.74 14.42
C ASP A 72 7.32 7.19 13.94
N LEU A 73 6.18 7.48 13.29
CA LEU A 73 5.84 8.82 12.84
C LEU A 73 5.18 9.65 13.93
N ASN A 74 4.87 9.09 15.12
CA ASN A 74 4.09 9.72 16.19
C ASN A 74 2.78 10.37 15.68
N LEU A 75 2.14 9.73 14.70
CA LEU A 75 0.95 10.23 14.02
C LEU A 75 0.10 9.02 13.63
N ASN A 76 -1.19 9.05 13.99
CA ASN A 76 -2.08 7.96 13.62
C ASN A 76 -2.34 7.96 12.11
N VAL A 77 -1.66 7.06 11.39
CA VAL A 77 -1.85 6.85 9.94
C VAL A 77 -3.13 6.08 9.60
N MET A 78 -3.92 5.68 10.61
CA MET A 78 -5.19 4.97 10.46
C MET A 78 -5.06 3.67 9.65
N PHE A 79 -3.91 2.98 9.79
CA PHE A 79 -3.73 1.68 9.16
C PHE A 79 -4.73 0.66 9.71
N SER A 80 -5.54 0.10 8.82
CA SER A 80 -6.61 -0.83 9.15
C SER A 80 -6.45 -2.09 8.31
N ARG A 81 -5.97 -3.17 8.93
CA ARG A 81 -5.92 -4.51 8.34
C ARG A 81 -7.33 -5.07 8.28
N ARG A 82 -7.94 -5.02 7.10
CA ARG A 82 -9.32 -5.44 6.85
C ARG A 82 -9.44 -6.43 5.69
N GLY A 83 -8.31 -7.01 5.31
CA GLY A 83 -8.18 -7.89 4.16
C GLY A 83 -8.26 -7.15 2.84
N HIS A 84 -7.89 -7.87 1.78
CA HIS A 84 -8.07 -7.45 0.40
C HIS A 84 -8.56 -8.63 -0.43
N LEU A 85 -9.59 -8.40 -1.25
CA LEU A 85 -10.17 -9.39 -2.16
C LEU A 85 -9.93 -8.96 -3.61
N THR A 86 -9.34 -9.84 -4.42
CA THR A 86 -9.32 -9.70 -5.88
C THR A 86 -10.28 -10.72 -6.47
N LEU A 87 -11.40 -10.27 -7.04
CA LEU A 87 -12.47 -11.14 -7.53
C LEU A 87 -12.10 -11.81 -8.87
N ALA A 88 -12.38 -13.11 -8.99
CA ALA A 88 -12.28 -13.85 -10.23
C ALA A 88 -13.67 -14.07 -10.84
N HIS A 89 -13.81 -13.71 -12.11
CA HIS A 89 -15.05 -13.88 -12.88
C HIS A 89 -14.89 -14.86 -14.06
N THR A 90 -13.70 -15.48 -14.19
CA THR A 90 -13.38 -16.47 -15.23
C THR A 90 -12.46 -17.55 -14.66
N ASP A 91 -12.48 -18.75 -15.25
CA ASP A 91 -11.55 -19.84 -14.85
C ASP A 91 -10.08 -19.45 -15.05
N SER A 92 -9.78 -18.64 -16.07
CA SER A 92 -8.42 -18.14 -16.33
C SER A 92 -7.93 -17.21 -15.22
N ALA A 93 -8.81 -16.34 -14.71
CA ALA A 93 -8.50 -15.48 -13.57
C ALA A 93 -8.30 -16.33 -12.31
N LEU A 94 -9.17 -17.31 -12.06
CA LEU A 94 -9.08 -18.20 -10.91
C LEU A 94 -7.77 -19.01 -10.91
N ARG A 95 -7.38 -19.58 -12.06
CA ARG A 95 -6.10 -20.27 -12.22
C ARG A 95 -4.90 -19.37 -11.94
N THR A 96 -4.95 -18.11 -12.40
CA THR A 96 -3.89 -17.13 -12.12
C THR A 96 -3.83 -16.79 -10.63
N MET A 97 -4.98 -16.70 -9.95
CA MET A 97 -5.03 -16.47 -8.51
C MET A 97 -4.51 -17.64 -7.70
N HIS A 98 -4.77 -18.88 -8.11
CA HIS A 98 -4.17 -20.06 -7.49
C HIS A 98 -2.64 -20.01 -7.58
N TRP A 99 -2.09 -19.72 -8.77
CA TRP A 99 -0.65 -19.57 -8.93
C TRP A 99 -0.08 -18.46 -8.04
N ARG A 100 -0.73 -17.29 -7.97
CA ARG A 100 -0.33 -16.22 -7.04
C ARG A 100 -0.34 -16.66 -5.59
N ALA A 101 -1.41 -17.33 -5.15
CA ALA A 101 -1.54 -17.84 -3.79
C ALA A 101 -0.42 -18.84 -3.46
N ASP A 102 -0.07 -19.72 -4.41
CA ASP A 102 1.00 -20.70 -4.20
C ASP A 102 2.38 -20.03 -4.09
N VAL A 103 2.68 -19.05 -4.94
CA VAL A 103 3.92 -18.25 -4.80
C VAL A 103 3.93 -17.52 -3.45
N ASN A 104 2.82 -16.88 -3.06
CA ASN A 104 2.70 -16.17 -1.80
C ASN A 104 2.96 -17.08 -0.59
N LYS A 105 2.35 -18.27 -0.56
CA LYS A 105 2.57 -19.25 0.52
C LYS A 105 4.03 -19.71 0.60
N LEU A 106 4.68 -19.93 -0.55
CA LEU A 106 6.11 -20.26 -0.59
C LEU A 106 7.01 -19.14 -0.05
N GLN A 107 6.53 -17.90 -0.08
CA GLN A 107 7.20 -16.73 0.50
C GLN A 107 6.72 -16.41 1.93
N GLY A 108 5.89 -17.25 2.56
CA GLY A 108 5.39 -17.04 3.91
C GLY A 108 4.25 -16.01 4.04
N ILE A 109 3.66 -15.58 2.93
CA ILE A 109 2.56 -14.61 2.92
C ILE A 109 1.21 -15.32 3.06
N ASP A 110 0.38 -14.82 3.97
CA ASP A 110 -1.01 -15.25 4.09
C ASP A 110 -1.83 -14.75 2.89
N SER A 111 -2.07 -15.67 1.96
CA SER A 111 -2.77 -15.46 0.70
C SER A 111 -3.39 -16.77 0.25
N SER A 112 -4.69 -16.75 -0.04
CA SER A 112 -5.44 -17.95 -0.43
C SER A 112 -6.53 -17.63 -1.45
N VAL A 113 -6.90 -18.61 -2.26
CA VAL A 113 -8.11 -18.51 -3.08
C VAL A 113 -9.28 -19.01 -2.25
N ILE A 114 -10.33 -18.21 -2.17
CA ILE A 114 -11.57 -18.52 -1.46
C ILE A 114 -12.74 -18.62 -2.45
N ASP A 115 -13.75 -19.40 -2.08
CA ASP A 115 -14.95 -19.59 -2.89
C ASP A 115 -15.95 -18.42 -2.74
N PRO A 116 -17.02 -18.37 -3.56
CA PRO A 116 -18.02 -17.30 -3.48
C PRO A 116 -18.77 -17.21 -2.14
N GLN A 117 -18.94 -18.31 -1.40
CA GLN A 117 -19.61 -18.29 -0.10
C GLN A 117 -18.72 -17.62 0.95
N GLU A 118 -17.41 -17.91 0.91
CA GLU A 118 -16.42 -17.21 1.75
C GLU A 118 -16.31 -15.74 1.35
N VAL A 119 -16.35 -15.39 0.06
CA VAL A 119 -16.43 -13.98 -0.38
C VAL A 119 -17.64 -13.28 0.25
N LYS A 120 -18.82 -13.93 0.27
CA LYS A 120 -20.04 -13.38 0.88
C LYS A 120 -19.91 -13.18 2.38
N LYS A 121 -19.20 -14.06 3.09
CA LYS A 121 -18.92 -13.90 4.52
C LYS A 121 -18.03 -12.69 4.79
N GLN A 122 -16.99 -12.48 3.97
CA GLN A 122 -16.05 -11.35 4.11
C GLN A 122 -16.68 -10.01 3.69
N ALA A 123 -17.47 -10.01 2.63
CA ALA A 123 -18.14 -8.81 2.10
C ALA A 123 -19.64 -9.06 1.88
N PRO A 124 -20.47 -8.99 2.94
CA PRO A 124 -21.90 -9.31 2.88
C PRO A 124 -22.71 -8.49 1.88
N SER A 125 -22.22 -7.30 1.49
CA SER A 125 -22.87 -6.43 0.50
C SER A 125 -22.68 -6.88 -0.95
N LEU A 126 -21.71 -7.77 -1.25
CA LEU A 126 -21.49 -8.25 -2.61
C LEU A 126 -22.55 -9.26 -3.05
N ASP A 127 -22.97 -9.17 -4.30
CA ASP A 127 -23.77 -10.21 -4.95
C ASP A 127 -22.86 -11.34 -5.45
N VAL A 128 -23.06 -12.53 -4.90
CA VAL A 128 -22.32 -13.75 -5.27
C VAL A 128 -23.21 -14.76 -5.99
N SER A 129 -24.40 -14.34 -6.43
CA SER A 129 -25.33 -15.18 -7.18
C SER A 129 -24.79 -15.48 -8.59
N SER A 130 -25.32 -16.54 -9.19
CA SER A 130 -25.04 -16.90 -10.58
C SER A 130 -25.86 -16.09 -11.61
N ASP A 131 -26.70 -15.14 -11.17
CA ASP A 131 -27.65 -14.41 -12.03
C ASP A 131 -27.05 -13.14 -12.68
N THR A 132 -25.76 -12.89 -12.43
CA THR A 132 -25.04 -11.77 -13.05
C THR A 132 -24.40 -12.18 -14.37
N ARG A 133 -24.12 -11.20 -15.25
CA ARG A 133 -23.45 -11.45 -16.54
C ARG A 133 -22.12 -12.20 -16.38
N TYR A 134 -21.38 -11.91 -15.31
CA TYR A 134 -20.10 -12.53 -14.98
C TYR A 134 -20.07 -12.87 -13.48
N PRO A 135 -20.55 -14.06 -13.08
CA PRO A 135 -20.63 -14.42 -11.68
C PRO A 135 -19.24 -14.49 -11.03
N ILE A 136 -19.18 -14.21 -9.73
CA ILE A 136 -17.97 -14.39 -8.94
C ILE A 136 -17.74 -15.90 -8.81
N LEU A 137 -16.60 -16.39 -9.32
CA LEU A 137 -16.19 -17.79 -9.21
C LEU A 137 -15.32 -18.03 -7.97
N GLY A 138 -14.75 -16.97 -7.41
CA GLY A 138 -13.92 -16.98 -6.22
C GLY A 138 -13.14 -15.67 -6.09
N ALA A 139 -12.22 -15.61 -5.14
CA ALA A 139 -11.35 -14.46 -4.98
C ALA A 139 -9.98 -14.85 -4.42
N LEU A 140 -8.93 -14.13 -4.83
CA LEU A 140 -7.67 -14.11 -4.09
C LEU A 140 -7.87 -13.24 -2.85
N HIS A 141 -7.79 -13.86 -1.69
CA HIS A 141 -7.93 -13.24 -0.38
C HIS A 141 -6.56 -13.08 0.27
N HIS A 142 -6.27 -11.86 0.71
CA HIS A 142 -5.07 -11.51 1.45
C HIS A 142 -5.46 -10.82 2.77
N PRO A 143 -5.62 -11.58 3.86
CA PRO A 143 -6.03 -11.06 5.16
C PRO A 143 -5.11 -9.96 5.73
N PRO A 144 -3.78 -10.02 5.59
CA PRO A 144 -2.89 -8.95 6.07
C PRO A 144 -3.08 -7.59 5.38
N GLY A 145 -3.68 -7.57 4.19
CA GLY A 145 -3.94 -6.35 3.43
C GLY A 145 -4.93 -5.41 4.13
N GLY A 146 -4.97 -4.17 3.68
CA GLY A 146 -5.81 -3.16 4.31
C GLY A 146 -5.78 -1.81 3.64
N ILE A 147 -6.12 -0.80 4.42
CA ILE A 147 -6.10 0.60 3.99
C ILE A 147 -5.35 1.49 4.99
N VAL A 148 -4.86 2.62 4.52
CA VAL A 148 -4.21 3.66 5.33
C VAL A 148 -4.78 5.03 4.98
N ARG A 149 -4.69 6.01 5.89
CA ARG A 149 -4.95 7.40 5.53
C ARG A 149 -3.71 8.00 4.86
N HIS A 150 -3.73 8.09 3.53
CA HIS A 150 -2.54 8.42 2.73
C HIS A 150 -1.95 9.80 3.07
N ASP A 151 -2.78 10.82 3.34
CA ASP A 151 -2.32 12.15 3.76
C ASP A 151 -1.58 12.10 5.10
N ALA A 152 -2.04 11.28 6.05
CA ALA A 152 -1.35 11.11 7.33
C ALA A 152 0.03 10.48 7.16
N VAL A 153 0.21 9.57 6.22
CA VAL A 153 1.54 9.00 5.90
C VAL A 153 2.46 10.09 5.40
N VAL A 154 2.02 10.86 4.39
CA VAL A 154 2.81 11.95 3.80
C VAL A 154 3.17 13.00 4.85
N TRP A 155 2.19 13.49 5.61
CA TRP A 155 2.43 14.52 6.63
C TRP A 155 3.26 14.00 7.80
N GLY A 156 3.13 12.72 8.16
CA GLY A 156 3.95 12.09 9.18
C GLY A 156 5.42 12.07 8.79
N TYR A 157 5.72 11.70 7.54
CA TYR A 157 7.08 11.78 6.99
C TYR A 157 7.57 13.22 6.87
N ALA A 158 6.74 14.16 6.40
CA ALA A 158 7.12 15.57 6.28
C ALA A 158 7.53 16.14 7.65
N ARG A 159 6.73 15.87 8.69
CA ARG A 159 7.02 16.27 10.06
C ARG A 159 8.28 15.61 10.61
N GLY A 160 8.50 14.34 10.29
CA GLY A 160 9.74 13.64 10.65
C GLY A 160 10.95 14.29 10.00
N ALA A 161 10.88 14.60 8.70
CA ALA A 161 11.96 15.25 7.96
C ALA A 161 12.29 16.63 8.54
N ASP A 162 11.28 17.47 8.80
CA ASP A 162 11.43 18.78 9.47
C ASP A 162 12.12 18.63 10.84
N HIS A 163 11.72 17.64 11.64
CA HIS A 163 12.35 17.35 12.93
C HIS A 163 13.84 16.98 12.82
N TYR A 164 14.25 16.35 11.71
CA TYR A 164 15.66 16.05 11.43
C TYR A 164 16.43 17.20 10.76
N GLY A 165 15.81 18.38 10.64
CA GLY A 165 16.42 19.58 10.06
C GLY A 165 16.37 19.64 8.54
N ILE A 166 15.48 18.87 7.90
CA ILE A 166 15.27 18.97 6.46
C ILE A 166 14.42 20.19 6.14
N HIS A 167 14.92 21.05 5.26
CA HIS A 167 14.18 22.21 4.77
C HIS A 167 13.24 21.80 3.64
N ILE A 168 11.93 21.80 3.90
CA ILE A 168 10.92 21.48 2.90
C ILE A 168 10.50 22.76 2.17
N ILE A 169 10.87 22.87 0.90
CA ILE A 169 10.55 24.01 0.04
C ILE A 169 9.48 23.57 -0.96
N GLN A 170 8.31 24.21 -0.91
CA GLN A 170 7.17 23.93 -1.78
C GLN A 170 7.10 24.94 -2.92
N GLU A 171 6.27 24.65 -3.93
CA GLU A 171 6.02 25.54 -5.08
C GLU A 171 7.32 25.96 -5.79
N THR A 172 8.30 25.05 -5.82
CA THR A 172 9.65 25.33 -6.36
C THR A 172 10.03 24.23 -7.33
N GLU A 173 10.04 24.57 -8.63
CA GLU A 173 10.59 23.75 -9.70
C GLU A 173 12.13 23.69 -9.58
N VAL A 174 12.72 22.50 -9.83
CA VAL A 174 14.18 22.26 -9.71
C VAL A 174 14.96 22.65 -10.96
#